data_AF-A0A744B9G6-F1
#
_entry.id   AF-A0A744B9G6-F1
#
_cell.length_a   1.000
_cell.length_b   1.000
_cell.length_c   1.000
_cell.angle_alpha   90.00
_cell.angle_beta   90.00
_cell.angle_gamma   90.00
#
_symmetry.space_group_name_H-M   'P 1'
#
loop_
_entity.id
_entity.type
_entity.pdbx_description
1 polymer ?
#
loop_
_entity_poly.entity_id
_entity_poly.type
_entity_poly.pdbx_seq_one_letter_code
_entity_poly.pdbx_strand_id
1 'polypeptide(L)'
;LGNIYEWAGQERAVNISKGGFMFAPSAQLPKLLNEFDTKYLAQYTPCSGMDEEQLITAIAITHVEIILIHPFREGNGRLSRLLADVMAVQGGYKPLDYQSWEQNKTQYISAIHAGVSMDYEPMKHWVKEALRSD
;
A
#
# COMPACT_ATOMS: atom_id res chain seq x y z
N LEU A 1 -9.03 -5.57 14.62
CA LEU A 1 -8.65 -4.37 15.42
C LEU A 1 -9.81 -3.79 16.23
N GLY A 2 -11.08 -4.03 15.87
CA GLY A 2 -12.25 -3.55 16.64
C GLY A 2 -12.34 -4.01 18.09
N ASN A 3 -11.68 -5.12 18.43
CA ASN A 3 -11.62 -5.62 19.81
C ASN A 3 -10.47 -5.00 20.64
N ILE A 4 -9.69 -4.07 20.06
CA ILE A 4 -8.50 -3.46 20.69
C ILE A 4 -8.65 -1.93 20.77
N TYR A 5 -9.24 -1.31 19.74
CA TYR A 5 -9.46 0.15 19.70
C TYR A 5 -10.89 0.46 19.27
N GLU A 6 -11.55 1.36 20.01
CA GLU A 6 -12.91 1.83 19.70
C GLU A 6 -12.99 2.54 18.33
N TRP A 7 -11.89 3.12 17.86
CA TRP A 7 -11.79 3.82 16.57
C TRP A 7 -11.36 2.91 15.41
N ALA A 8 -11.29 1.59 15.59
CA ALA A 8 -10.88 0.70 14.51
C ALA A 8 -11.81 0.85 13.30
N GLY A 9 -11.24 1.16 12.14
CA GLY A 9 -12.00 1.42 10.91
C GLY A 9 -12.45 2.87 10.74
N GLN A 10 -12.18 3.77 11.69
CA GLN A 10 -12.41 5.20 11.55
C GLN A 10 -11.17 5.91 11.01
N GLU A 11 -11.36 6.79 10.04
CA GLU A 11 -10.32 7.69 9.54
C GLU A 11 -9.75 8.56 10.67
N ARG A 12 -8.46 8.89 10.57
CA ARG A 12 -7.81 9.76 11.57
C ARG A 12 -8.26 11.22 11.42
N ALA A 13 -8.52 11.86 12.55
CA ALA A 13 -8.85 13.29 12.61
C ALA A 13 -7.61 14.20 12.81
N VAL A 14 -6.40 13.64 12.88
CA VAL A 14 -5.17 14.38 13.17
C VAL A 14 -4.08 14.11 12.14
N ASN A 15 -3.18 15.07 11.96
CA ASN A 15 -1.98 14.89 11.15
C ASN A 15 -0.98 14.01 11.89
N ILE A 16 -0.27 13.17 11.16
CA ILE A 16 0.69 12.21 11.71
C ILE A 16 1.96 12.17 10.85
N SER A 17 3.05 11.82 11.51
CA SER A 17 4.35 11.60 10.88
C SER A 17 5.02 10.36 11.43
N LYS A 18 5.96 9.81 10.66
CA LYS A 18 6.79 8.69 11.10
C LYS A 18 8.20 8.86 10.53
N GLY A 19 9.21 8.81 11.39
CA GLY A 19 10.61 8.93 10.97
C GLY A 19 10.93 10.26 10.26
N GLY A 20 10.22 11.35 10.60
CA GLY A 20 10.37 12.65 9.94
C GLY A 20 9.55 12.81 8.65
N PHE A 21 8.90 11.76 8.15
CA PHE A 21 8.01 11.83 6.99
C PHE A 21 6.59 12.21 7.42
N MET A 22 6.03 13.28 6.81
CA MET A 22 4.65 13.72 7.02
C MET A 22 3.73 13.00 6.05
N PHE A 23 2.70 12.32 6.55
CA PHE A 23 1.64 11.74 5.71
C PHE A 23 0.62 12.81 5.30
N ALA A 24 -0.36 12.42 4.47
CA ALA A 24 -1.38 13.33 3.97
C ALA A 24 -2.06 14.15 5.10
N PRO A 25 -2.43 15.41 4.87
CA PRO A 25 -3.22 16.16 5.84
C PRO A 25 -4.56 15.45 6.10
N SER A 26 -4.94 15.29 7.38
CA SER A 26 -6.19 14.62 7.78
C SER A 26 -7.43 15.22 7.13
N ALA A 27 -7.46 16.55 6.97
CA ALA A 27 -8.54 17.26 6.28
C ALA A 27 -8.72 16.89 4.79
N GLN A 28 -7.72 16.26 4.16
CA GLN A 28 -7.76 15.81 2.77
C GLN A 28 -8.19 14.34 2.64
N LEU A 29 -8.31 13.58 3.74
CA LEU A 29 -8.57 12.15 3.68
C LEU A 29 -9.84 11.77 2.89
N PRO A 30 -11.00 12.43 3.06
CA PRO A 30 -12.20 12.07 2.29
C PRO A 30 -11.97 12.18 0.78
N LYS A 31 -11.29 13.25 0.35
CA LYS A 31 -10.96 13.47 -1.06
C LYS A 31 -9.95 12.42 -1.55
N LEU A 32 -8.86 12.22 -0.82
CA LEU A 32 -7.79 11.31 -1.22
C LEU A 32 -8.23 9.85 -1.24
N LEU A 33 -9.10 9.43 -0.30
CA LEU A 33 -9.67 8.09 -0.30
C LEU A 33 -10.64 7.88 -1.46
N ASN A 34 -11.45 8.88 -1.80
CA ASN A 34 -12.29 8.82 -3.01
C ASN A 34 -11.44 8.75 -4.29
N GLU A 35 -10.36 9.54 -4.36
CA GLU A 35 -9.42 9.45 -5.48
C GLU A 35 -8.71 8.09 -5.52
N PHE A 36 -8.35 7.54 -4.37
CA PHE A 36 -7.72 6.22 -4.28
C PHE A 36 -8.65 5.12 -4.80
N ASP A 37 -9.91 5.16 -4.38
CA ASP A 37 -10.93 4.22 -4.84
C ASP A 37 -11.15 4.31 -6.35
N THR A 38 -11.39 5.53 -6.85
CA THR A 38 -11.76 5.74 -8.26
C THR A 38 -10.61 5.61 -9.25
N LYS A 39 -9.38 5.99 -8.87
CA LYS A 39 -8.21 5.98 -9.77
C LYS A 39 -7.37 4.73 -9.65
N TYR A 40 -7.32 4.08 -8.49
CA TYR A 40 -6.41 2.95 -8.26
C TYR A 40 -7.17 1.66 -7.97
N LEU A 41 -8.01 1.61 -6.93
CA LEU A 41 -8.71 0.37 -6.59
C LEU A 41 -9.62 -0.12 -7.72
N ALA A 42 -10.50 0.76 -8.23
CA ALA A 42 -11.43 0.41 -9.30
C ALA A 42 -10.74 0.06 -10.62
N GLN A 43 -9.53 0.61 -10.84
CA GLN A 43 -8.75 0.32 -12.05
C GLN A 43 -8.01 -1.01 -11.93
N TYR A 44 -7.46 -1.32 -10.76
CA TYR A 44 -6.53 -2.43 -10.58
C TYR A 44 -7.17 -3.68 -9.96
N THR A 45 -8.38 -3.59 -9.41
CA THR A 45 -9.06 -4.72 -8.78
C THR A 45 -10.44 -5.00 -9.42
N PRO A 46 -10.84 -6.29 -9.58
CA PRO A 46 -10.04 -7.48 -9.31
C PRO A 46 -8.88 -7.66 -10.31
N CYS A 47 -7.73 -8.17 -9.86
CA CYS A 47 -6.52 -8.34 -10.69
C CYS A 47 -6.58 -9.52 -11.68
N SER A 48 -7.76 -9.98 -12.06
CA SER A 48 -7.94 -11.16 -12.93
C SER A 48 -7.48 -10.89 -14.36
N GLY A 49 -6.67 -11.79 -14.92
CA GLY A 49 -6.22 -11.72 -16.32
C GLY A 49 -5.06 -10.75 -16.57
N MET A 50 -4.45 -10.20 -15.51
CA MET A 50 -3.21 -9.44 -15.61
C MET A 50 -2.02 -10.39 -15.82
N ASP A 51 -1.05 -9.97 -16.62
CA ASP A 51 0.28 -10.60 -16.62
C ASP A 51 1.09 -10.21 -15.36
N GLU A 52 2.25 -10.85 -15.16
CA GLU A 52 3.10 -10.62 -13.99
C GLU A 52 3.50 -9.14 -13.84
N GLU A 53 3.89 -8.47 -14.93
CA GLU A 53 4.37 -7.08 -14.87
C GLU A 53 3.22 -6.10 -14.59
N GLN A 54 2.05 -6.36 -15.16
CA GLN A 54 0.82 -5.62 -14.88
C GLN A 54 0.42 -5.77 -13.40
N LEU A 55 0.46 -6.99 -12.87
CA LEU A 55 0.15 -7.26 -11.46
C LEU A 55 1.15 -6.58 -10.52
N ILE A 56 2.45 -6.68 -10.80
CA ILE A 56 3.51 -6.00 -10.04
C ILE A 56 3.26 -4.50 -10.01
N THR A 57 2.95 -3.91 -11.16
CA THR A 57 2.67 -2.47 -11.29
C THR A 57 1.43 -2.07 -10.49
N ALA A 58 0.34 -2.83 -10.62
CA ALA A 58 -0.92 -2.62 -9.92
C ALA A 58 -0.74 -2.64 -8.39
N ILE A 59 -0.05 -3.66 -7.87
CA ILE A 59 0.24 -3.80 -6.44
C ILE A 59 1.14 -2.65 -5.96
N ALA A 60 2.21 -2.34 -6.69
CA ALA A 60 3.16 -1.29 -6.30
C ALA A 60 2.49 0.08 -6.15
N ILE A 61 1.71 0.50 -7.16
CA ILE A 61 0.98 1.77 -7.15
C ILE A 61 -0.01 1.79 -5.98
N THR A 62 -0.87 0.77 -5.88
CA THR A 62 -1.92 0.71 -4.86
C THR A 62 -1.34 0.70 -3.45
N HIS A 63 -0.23 -0.02 -3.24
CA HIS A 63 0.44 -0.12 -1.94
C HIS A 63 1.08 1.21 -1.50
N VAL A 64 1.74 1.91 -2.44
CA VAL A 64 2.34 3.22 -2.18
C VAL A 64 1.27 4.24 -1.84
N GLU A 65 0.24 4.35 -2.68
CA GLU A 65 -0.81 5.36 -2.53
C GLU A 65 -1.54 5.24 -1.19
N ILE A 66 -1.97 4.03 -0.80
CA ILE A 66 -2.66 3.86 0.49
C ILE A 66 -1.76 4.14 1.70
N ILE A 67 -0.45 3.88 1.58
CA ILE A 67 0.53 4.18 2.63
C ILE A 67 0.79 5.68 2.76
N LEU A 68 0.85 6.42 1.65
CA LEU A 68 1.03 7.87 1.63
C LEU A 68 -0.21 8.60 2.18
N ILE A 69 -1.42 8.11 1.84
CA ILE A 69 -2.68 8.60 2.41
C ILE A 69 -2.72 8.34 3.92
N HIS A 70 -2.30 7.15 4.33
CA HIS A 70 -2.20 6.74 5.74
C HIS A 70 -3.50 6.99 6.54
N PRO A 71 -4.65 6.43 6.12
CA PRO A 71 -5.95 6.91 6.56
C PRO A 71 -6.29 6.65 8.03
N PHE A 72 -5.63 5.70 8.68
CA PHE A 72 -5.93 5.32 10.07
C PHE A 72 -4.88 5.83 11.05
N ARG A 73 -5.23 5.86 12.34
CA ARG A 73 -4.29 6.25 13.40
C ARG A 73 -3.17 5.22 13.62
N GLU A 74 -3.47 3.93 13.45
CA GLU A 74 -2.50 2.83 13.41
C GLU A 74 -2.97 1.74 12.45
N GLY A 75 -2.05 0.85 12.08
CA GLY A 75 -2.37 -0.35 11.29
C GLY A 75 -2.31 -0.17 9.77
N ASN A 76 -1.99 1.02 9.28
CA ASN A 76 -1.90 1.31 7.82
C ASN A 76 -0.91 0.37 7.10
N GLY A 77 0.24 0.07 7.70
CA GLY A 77 1.20 -0.89 7.14
C GLY A 77 0.68 -2.33 7.09
N ARG A 78 -0.23 -2.73 7.99
CA ARG A 78 -0.90 -4.04 7.92
C ARG A 78 -1.99 -4.05 6.87
N LEU A 79 -2.75 -2.97 6.77
CA LEU A 79 -3.77 -2.80 5.74
C LEU A 79 -3.18 -2.84 4.34
N SER A 80 -2.10 -2.10 4.09
CA SER A 80 -1.48 -2.02 2.76
C SER A 80 -0.92 -3.36 2.30
N ARG A 81 -0.35 -4.16 3.22
CA ARG A 81 0.12 -5.52 2.96
C ARG A 81 -1.04 -6.48 2.73
N LEU A 82 -2.08 -6.43 3.56
CA LEU A 82 -3.28 -7.24 3.33
C LEU A 82 -3.91 -6.98 1.95
N LEU A 83 -3.98 -5.71 1.54
CA LEU A 83 -4.48 -5.35 0.21
C LEU A 83 -3.57 -5.90 -0.90
N ALA A 84 -2.25 -5.79 -0.75
CA ALA A 84 -1.29 -6.36 -1.69
C ALA A 84 -1.42 -7.90 -1.80
N ASP A 85 -1.63 -8.60 -0.68
CA ASP A 85 -1.88 -10.05 -0.66
C ASP A 85 -3.17 -10.41 -1.39
N VAL A 86 -4.25 -9.66 -1.16
CA VAL A 86 -5.53 -9.86 -1.87
C VAL A 86 -5.34 -9.67 -3.37
N MET A 87 -4.63 -8.63 -3.80
CA MET A 87 -4.35 -8.37 -5.21
C MET A 87 -3.50 -9.49 -5.84
N ALA A 88 -2.46 -9.96 -5.15
CA ALA A 88 -1.64 -11.09 -5.60
C ALA A 88 -2.49 -12.35 -5.79
N VAL A 89 -3.37 -12.66 -4.82
CA VAL A 89 -4.29 -13.81 -4.89
C VAL A 89 -5.31 -13.67 -6.02
N GLN A 90 -5.85 -12.47 -6.24
CA GLN A 90 -6.73 -12.20 -7.39
C GLN A 90 -6.02 -12.40 -8.74
N GLY A 91 -4.71 -12.11 -8.80
CA GLY A 91 -3.85 -12.36 -9.95
C GLY A 91 -3.42 -13.83 -10.11
N GLY A 92 -3.84 -14.73 -9.21
CA GLY A 92 -3.51 -16.17 -9.28
C GLY A 92 -2.23 -16.57 -8.56
N TYR A 93 -1.64 -15.69 -7.75
CA TYR A 93 -0.44 -15.95 -6.96
C TYR A 93 -0.79 -16.27 -5.49
N LYS A 94 0.21 -16.65 -4.70
CA LYS A 94 0.09 -16.72 -3.24
C LYS A 94 0.19 -15.31 -2.63
N PRO A 95 -0.16 -15.12 -1.34
CA PRO A 95 0.22 -13.92 -0.60
C PRO A 95 1.73 -13.62 -0.72
N LEU A 96 2.10 -12.35 -0.66
CA LEU A 96 3.49 -11.93 -0.87
C LEU A 96 4.40 -12.37 0.28
N ASP A 97 5.65 -12.70 -0.04
CA ASP A 97 6.68 -12.87 0.98
C ASP A 97 7.34 -11.53 1.32
N TYR A 98 7.06 -11.04 2.53
CA TYR A 98 7.57 -9.77 3.03
C TYR A 98 8.99 -9.86 3.62
N GLN A 99 9.64 -11.04 3.64
CA GLN A 99 10.96 -11.20 4.24
C GLN A 99 11.98 -10.21 3.65
N SER A 100 11.98 -10.03 2.32
CA SER A 100 12.88 -9.09 1.65
C SER A 100 12.65 -7.64 2.08
N TRP A 101 11.39 -7.23 2.30
CA TRP A 101 11.05 -5.87 2.76
C TRP A 101 11.46 -5.67 4.22
N GLU A 102 11.25 -6.68 5.07
CA GLU A 102 11.60 -6.62 6.50
C GLU A 102 13.12 -6.65 6.72
N GLN A 103 13.89 -7.32 5.86
CA GLN A 103 15.36 -7.28 5.88
C GLN A 103 15.90 -5.96 5.31
N ASN A 104 15.17 -5.30 4.41
CA ASN A 104 15.59 -4.08 3.71
C ASN A 104 14.67 -2.88 4.02
N LYS A 105 14.34 -2.68 5.30
CA LYS A 105 13.35 -1.67 5.75
C LYS A 105 13.62 -0.28 5.22
N THR A 106 14.87 0.16 5.24
CA THR A 106 15.25 1.50 4.79
C THR A 106 14.94 1.69 3.30
N GLN A 107 15.26 0.69 2.48
CA GLN A 107 15.06 0.73 1.03
C GLN A 107 13.58 0.60 0.66
N TYR A 108 12.83 -0.24 1.38
CA TYR A 108 11.37 -0.32 1.26
C TYR A 108 10.69 1.02 1.60
N ILE A 109 11.11 1.67 2.70
CA ILE A 109 10.59 3.00 3.07
C ILE A 109 10.97 4.05 2.01
N SER A 110 12.21 4.03 1.51
CA SER A 110 12.64 4.90 0.42
C SER A 110 11.81 4.69 -0.85
N ALA A 111 11.43 3.44 -1.17
CA ALA A 111 10.57 3.14 -2.31
C ALA A 111 9.16 3.71 -2.15
N ILE A 112 8.60 3.68 -0.94
CA ILE A 112 7.34 4.38 -0.64
C ILE A 112 7.49 5.88 -0.83
N HIS A 113 8.58 6.47 -0.33
CA HIS A 113 8.79 7.92 -0.41
C HIS A 113 9.00 8.41 -1.85
N ALA A 114 9.58 7.58 -2.74
CA ALA A 114 9.69 7.90 -4.17
C ALA A 114 8.30 8.13 -4.82
N GLY A 115 7.27 7.46 -4.29
CA GLY A 115 5.88 7.64 -4.70
C GLY A 115 5.34 9.07 -4.55
N VAL A 116 5.93 9.91 -3.70
CA VAL A 116 5.56 11.34 -3.62
C VAL A 116 5.75 12.06 -4.97
N SER A 117 6.75 11.62 -5.74
CA SER A 117 7.01 12.10 -7.10
C SER A 117 6.34 11.24 -8.17
N MET A 118 5.41 10.36 -7.79
CA MET A 118 4.78 9.34 -8.63
C MET A 118 5.78 8.36 -9.28
N ASP A 119 6.94 8.16 -8.62
CA ASP A 119 7.90 7.14 -9.03
C ASP A 119 7.65 5.85 -8.26
N TYR A 120 7.07 4.88 -8.96
CA TYR A 120 6.72 3.56 -8.40
C TYR A 120 7.72 2.47 -8.76
N GLU A 121 8.72 2.74 -9.61
CA GLU A 121 9.69 1.73 -10.03
C GLU A 121 10.46 1.11 -8.85
N PRO A 122 10.89 1.87 -7.82
CA PRO A 122 11.48 1.28 -6.63
C PRO A 122 10.55 0.30 -5.92
N MET A 123 9.24 0.58 -5.87
CA MET A 123 8.28 -0.32 -5.22
C MET A 123 7.97 -1.53 -6.08
N LYS A 124 7.91 -1.39 -7.41
CA LYS A 124 7.78 -2.52 -8.35
C LYS A 124 8.89 -3.54 -8.16
N HIS A 125 10.14 -3.08 -7.96
CA HIS A 125 11.26 -3.97 -7.62
C HIS A 125 10.95 -4.82 -6.37
N TRP A 126 10.51 -4.19 -5.28
CA TRP A 126 10.20 -4.90 -4.04
C TRP A 126 9.01 -5.85 -4.16
N VAL A 127 7.98 -5.48 -4.90
CA VAL A 127 6.83 -6.34 -5.18
C VAL A 127 7.26 -7.57 -5.99
N LYS A 128 8.12 -7.39 -7.00
CA LYS A 128 8.67 -8.47 -7.81
C LYS A 128 9.48 -9.48 -6.98
N GLU A 129 10.32 -9.01 -6.07
CA GLU A 129 11.08 -9.89 -5.16
C GLU A 129 10.13 -10.69 -4.25
N ALA A 130 9.10 -10.04 -3.71
CA ALA A 130 8.13 -10.66 -2.83
C ALA A 130 7.19 -11.68 -3.53
N LEU A 131 6.94 -11.50 -4.83
CA LEU A 131 6.15 -12.42 -5.67
C LEU A 131 6.89 -13.71 -6.04
N ARG A 132 8.23 -13.69 -6.02
CA ARG A 132 9.11 -14.77 -6.52
C ARG A 132 9.70 -15.66 -5.44
N SER A 133 9.42 -15.35 -4.18
CA SER A 133 9.94 -16.13 -3.05
C SER A 133 9.03 -17.35 -2.83
N ASP A 134 9.62 -18.55 -2.87
CA ASP A 134 8.96 -19.85 -2.67
C ASP A 134 8.73 -20.18 -1.19
#